data_AF-T1B7Y1-F1
#
_entry.id   AF-T1B7Y1-F1
#
_cell.length_a   1.000
_cell.length_b   1.000
_cell.length_c   1.000
_cell.angle_alpha   90.00
_cell.angle_beta   90.00
_cell.angle_gamma   90.00
#
_symmetry.space_group_name_H-M   'P 1'
#
loop_
_entity.id
_entity.type
_entity.pdbx_description
1 polymer ?
#
loop_
_entity_poly.entity_id
_entity_poly.type
_entity_poly.pdbx_seq_one_letter_code
_entity_poly.pdbx_strand_id
1 'polypeptide(L)'
;MSASSASFNARVAFVVETARRLHQYGTAAPRLEMAVSRVGERLGLRIEVWSSPTAIILSASAQGTASTTPLAEVTQVMRLPPGDVNLARLCKVDRIADEVIAGTLDIEDGFRQLQSLTTPPPRWWWPASVAAFGIAAAMVAVLLRGSWFDLLAAGLIGVVIGQVTVSSASRPRLAVASEAIAALLATLIAGAISAFIVPLAIKTVVISGLIVLMPGLALTNAVREISTQHLVSGTARLAGALSSLLKLTFGTLAGAQILDVLGWHTLGAPLAAVPGWVEIPVLLLGTASFGVLFQAAPR
;
A
#
# COMPACT_ATOMS: atom_id res chain seq x y z
N MET A 1 -1.35 -4.83 36.92
CA MET A 1 -1.61 -3.41 37.27
C MET A 1 -2.52 -2.84 36.20
N SER A 2 -3.53 -2.04 36.54
CA SER A 2 -4.41 -1.42 35.55
C SER A 2 -3.59 -0.48 34.66
N ALA A 3 -3.76 -0.49 33.32
CA ALA A 3 -3.03 0.41 32.41
C ALA A 3 -3.24 1.91 32.74
N SER A 4 -4.31 2.25 33.48
CA SER A 4 -4.55 3.60 34.00
C SER A 4 -3.64 4.02 35.18
N SER A 5 -2.95 3.06 35.82
CA SER A 5 -2.02 3.33 36.94
C SER A 5 -0.61 3.68 36.48
N ALA A 6 -0.30 3.51 35.19
CA ALA A 6 0.97 3.90 34.62
C ALA A 6 1.13 5.43 34.59
N SER A 7 2.39 5.88 34.58
CA SER A 7 2.70 7.31 34.55
C SER A 7 2.05 8.00 33.35
N PHE A 8 1.69 9.29 33.49
CA PHE A 8 1.14 10.08 32.38
C PHE A 8 2.05 10.01 31.14
N ASN A 9 3.36 10.17 31.33
CA ASN A 9 4.34 10.10 30.24
C ASN A 9 4.38 8.73 29.55
N ALA A 10 4.26 7.63 30.29
CA ALA A 10 4.23 6.29 29.70
C ALA A 10 2.97 6.08 28.85
N ARG A 11 1.81 6.53 29.35
CA ARG A 11 0.54 6.47 28.59
C ARG A 11 0.61 7.30 27.31
N VAL A 12 1.12 8.53 27.39
CA VAL A 12 1.29 9.39 26.21
C VAL A 12 2.27 8.78 25.21
N ALA A 13 3.41 8.26 25.68
CA ALA A 13 4.42 7.63 24.82
C ALA A 13 3.85 6.41 24.06
N PHE A 14 3.02 5.61 24.72
CA PHE A 14 2.34 4.47 24.09
C PHE A 14 1.35 4.91 23.00
N VAL A 15 0.53 5.92 23.27
CA VAL A 15 -0.43 6.46 22.29
C VAL A 15 0.30 7.06 21.09
N VAL A 16 1.37 7.82 21.33
CA VAL A 16 2.22 8.42 20.28
C VAL A 16 2.85 7.35 19.39
N GLU A 17 3.39 6.28 19.98
CA GLU A 17 3.96 5.18 19.21
C GLU A 17 2.89 4.40 18.45
N THR A 18 1.71 4.18 19.03
CA THR A 18 0.56 3.57 18.34
C THR A 18 0.19 4.40 17.10
N ALA A 19 0.05 5.72 17.24
CA ALA A 19 -0.24 6.63 16.13
C ALA A 19 0.83 6.55 15.03
N ARG A 20 2.11 6.54 15.42
CA ARG A 20 3.24 6.40 14.49
C ARG A 20 3.17 5.09 13.70
N ARG A 21 2.86 3.96 14.35
CA ARG A 21 2.79 2.66 13.68
C ARG A 21 1.57 2.53 12.77
N LEU A 22 0.40 2.99 13.20
CA LEU A 22 -0.79 3.04 12.35
C LEU A 22 -0.53 3.86 11.07
N HIS A 23 0.16 4.99 11.19
CA HIS A 23 0.55 5.83 10.06
C HIS A 23 1.51 5.13 9.11
N GLN A 24 2.60 4.57 9.64
CA GLN A 24 3.63 3.87 8.87
C GLN A 24 3.08 2.65 8.11
N TYR A 25 2.01 2.01 8.60
CA TYR A 25 1.39 0.85 7.98
C TYR A 25 0.20 1.18 7.05
N GLY A 26 0.09 2.45 6.64
CA GLY A 26 -0.82 2.88 5.56
C GLY A 26 -2.26 3.17 6.00
N THR A 27 -2.51 3.38 7.30
CA THR A 27 -3.86 3.71 7.78
C THR A 27 -4.34 5.06 7.21
N ALA A 28 -5.61 5.15 6.84
CA ALA A 28 -6.23 6.41 6.43
C ALA A 28 -6.41 7.35 7.63
N ALA A 29 -6.24 8.66 7.43
CA ALA A 29 -6.27 9.65 8.50
C ALA A 29 -7.52 9.53 9.43
N PRO A 30 -8.76 9.39 8.91
CA PRO A 30 -9.95 9.28 9.75
C PRO A 30 -9.92 8.05 10.67
N ARG A 31 -9.44 6.90 10.16
CA ARG A 31 -9.35 5.67 10.95
C ARG A 31 -8.24 5.80 12.00
N LEU A 32 -7.11 6.41 11.63
CA LEU A 32 -5.99 6.62 12.54
C LEU A 32 -6.40 7.53 13.69
N GLU A 33 -6.95 8.71 13.40
CA GLU A 33 -7.34 9.68 14.41
C GLU A 33 -8.37 9.08 15.37
N MET A 34 -9.40 8.41 14.82
CA MET A 34 -10.41 7.71 15.61
C MET A 34 -9.82 6.60 16.50
N ALA A 35 -8.88 5.79 15.99
CA ALA A 35 -8.26 4.73 16.78
C ALA A 35 -7.40 5.30 17.92
N VAL A 36 -6.57 6.30 17.61
CA VAL A 36 -5.67 6.95 18.57
C VAL A 36 -6.45 7.65 19.68
N SER A 37 -7.52 8.37 19.36
CA SER A 37 -8.38 8.99 20.36
C SER A 37 -9.03 7.96 21.29
N ARG A 38 -9.55 6.85 20.75
CA ARG A 38 -10.12 5.76 21.58
C ARG A 38 -9.09 5.11 22.51
N VAL A 39 -7.87 4.86 22.01
CA VAL A 39 -6.79 4.31 22.85
C VAL A 39 -6.46 5.30 23.97
N GLY A 40 -6.36 6.59 23.67
CA GLY A 40 -6.17 7.65 24.65
C GLY A 40 -7.25 7.66 25.72
N GLU A 41 -8.52 7.69 25.32
CA GLU A 41 -9.67 7.69 26.24
C GLU A 41 -9.66 6.48 27.19
N ARG A 42 -9.38 5.28 26.65
CA ARG A 42 -9.28 4.06 27.45
C ARG A 42 -8.12 4.07 28.43
N LEU A 43 -7.09 4.85 28.15
CA LEU A 43 -5.96 5.07 29.05
C LEU A 43 -6.17 6.27 29.98
N GLY A 44 -7.33 6.94 29.97
CA GLY A 44 -7.61 8.11 30.79
C GLY A 44 -6.85 9.36 30.33
N LEU A 45 -6.67 9.51 29.02
CA LEU A 45 -6.09 10.68 28.36
C LEU A 45 -7.13 11.32 27.44
N ARG A 46 -7.12 12.65 27.37
CA ARG A 46 -7.77 13.38 26.29
C ARG A 46 -6.75 13.60 25.18
N ILE A 47 -7.05 13.09 23.98
CA ILE A 47 -6.17 13.18 22.82
C ILE A 47 -6.85 13.99 21.71
N GLU A 48 -6.21 15.08 21.31
CA GLU A 48 -6.53 15.83 20.11
C GLU A 48 -5.45 15.50 19.07
N VAL A 49 -5.81 14.83 17.99
CA VAL A 49 -4.87 14.33 16.99
C VAL A 49 -5.25 14.82 15.60
N TRP A 50 -4.25 15.20 14.83
CA TRP A 50 -4.37 15.55 13.43
C TRP A 50 -3.32 14.78 12.63
N SER A 51 -3.77 14.06 11.61
CA SER A 51 -2.91 13.22 10.77
C SER A 51 -2.91 13.69 9.33
N SER A 52 -1.71 13.71 8.75
CA SER A 52 -1.48 13.92 7.31
C SER A 52 -0.57 12.82 6.77
N PRO A 53 -0.40 12.68 5.44
CA PRO A 53 0.45 11.65 4.86
C PRO A 53 1.92 11.77 5.27
N THR A 54 2.36 12.94 5.73
CA THR A 54 3.77 13.22 6.06
C THR A 54 4.02 13.72 7.48
N ALA A 55 2.98 13.85 8.30
CA ALA A 55 3.11 14.31 9.67
C ALA A 55 1.91 13.91 10.53
N ILE A 56 2.14 13.82 11.84
CA ILE A 56 1.11 13.74 12.87
C ILE A 56 1.37 14.84 13.90
N ILE A 57 0.31 15.54 14.30
CA ILE A 57 0.31 16.44 15.45
C ILE A 57 -0.61 15.82 16.49
N LEU A 58 -0.11 15.59 17.69
CA LEU A 58 -0.85 14.96 18.77
C LEU A 58 -0.69 15.76 20.04
N SER A 59 -1.81 16.19 20.61
CA SER A 59 -1.86 16.88 21.89
C SER A 59 -2.56 16.01 22.91
N ALA A 60 -1.98 15.89 24.10
CA ALA A 60 -2.46 15.05 25.18
C ALA A 60 -2.60 15.85 26.49
N SER A 61 -3.66 15.53 27.24
CA SER A 61 -3.85 15.98 28.63
C SER A 61 -4.45 14.87 29.47
N ALA A 62 -4.23 14.90 30.78
CA ALA A 62 -4.79 13.91 31.68
C ALA A 62 -6.31 14.10 31.80
N GLN A 63 -7.06 12.98 31.78
CA GLN A 63 -8.51 13.02 32.00
C GLN A 63 -8.80 13.03 33.51
N GLY A 64 -9.55 14.02 33.99
CA GLY A 64 -10.03 14.06 35.37
C GLY A 64 -9.15 14.82 36.38
N THR A 65 -8.00 15.38 36.00
CA THR A 65 -7.41 16.47 36.76
C THR A 65 -8.32 17.67 36.66
N ALA A 66 -8.64 18.32 37.79
CA ALA A 66 -9.36 19.60 37.86
C ALA A 66 -8.52 20.76 37.28
N SER A 67 -7.84 20.54 36.16
CA SER A 67 -7.23 21.60 35.36
C SER A 67 -8.37 22.33 34.67
N THR A 68 -8.72 23.48 35.25
CA THR A 68 -9.62 24.49 34.68
C THR A 68 -9.07 25.12 33.40
N THR A 69 -7.99 24.59 32.84
CA THR A 69 -7.26 25.14 31.71
C THR A 69 -7.48 24.26 30.48
N PRO A 70 -8.01 24.79 29.37
CA PRO A 70 -8.28 24.03 28.15
C PRO A 70 -7.01 23.65 27.36
N LEU A 71 -5.84 23.79 27.97
CA LEU A 71 -4.54 23.64 27.34
C LEU A 71 -4.08 22.18 27.40
N ALA A 72 -3.42 21.73 26.33
CA ALA A 72 -2.73 20.45 26.33
C ALA A 72 -1.52 20.50 27.26
N GLU A 73 -1.28 19.42 28.00
CA GLU A 73 -0.08 19.30 28.85
C GLU A 73 1.15 18.98 28.00
N VAL A 74 0.98 18.19 26.93
CA VAL A 74 2.05 17.83 26.00
C VAL A 74 1.52 17.86 24.58
N THR A 75 2.28 18.46 23.67
CA THR A 75 2.07 18.37 22.22
C THR A 75 3.29 17.74 21.57
N GLN A 76 3.05 16.73 20.72
CA GLN A 76 4.06 16.03 19.93
C GLN A 76 3.83 16.32 18.46
N VAL A 77 4.89 16.73 17.77
CA VAL A 77 4.90 16.93 16.32
C VAL A 77 5.84 15.90 15.73
N MET A 78 5.30 14.98 14.93
CA MET A 78 6.06 13.89 14.32
C MET A 78 6.07 14.08 12.81
N ARG A 79 7.25 14.28 12.23
CA ARG A 79 7.45 14.18 10.78
C ARG A 79 7.67 12.72 10.42
N LEU A 80 6.86 12.21 9.50
CA LEU A 80 6.89 10.81 9.07
C LEU A 80 6.91 10.75 7.54
N PRO A 81 7.65 9.81 6.91
CA PRO A 81 7.45 9.55 5.49
C PRO A 81 6.05 8.96 5.26
N PRO A 82 5.49 9.04 4.04
CA PRO A 82 4.28 8.29 3.69
C PRO A 82 4.45 6.81 4.03
N GLY A 83 3.47 6.25 4.74
CA GLY A 83 3.48 4.84 5.12
C GLY A 83 3.17 3.90 3.96
N ASP A 84 3.63 2.65 4.07
CA ASP A 84 3.37 1.56 3.14
C ASP A 84 2.34 0.60 3.74
N VAL A 85 1.53 -0.04 2.89
CA VAL A 85 0.52 -1.00 3.35
C VAL A 85 1.20 -2.24 3.93
N ASN A 86 0.91 -2.53 5.19
CA ASN A 86 1.31 -3.78 5.84
C ASN A 86 0.20 -4.28 6.76
N LEU A 87 -0.67 -5.12 6.22
CA LEU A 87 -1.86 -5.57 6.93
C LEU A 87 -1.52 -6.44 8.14
N ALA A 88 -0.49 -7.29 8.07
CA ALA A 88 -0.04 -8.10 9.19
C ALA A 88 0.43 -7.25 10.37
N ARG A 89 1.23 -6.20 10.11
CA ARG A 89 1.69 -5.31 11.17
C ARG A 89 0.58 -4.42 11.69
N LEU A 90 -0.34 -3.96 10.83
CA LEU A 90 -1.51 -3.22 11.26
C LEU A 90 -2.34 -4.03 12.26
N CYS A 91 -2.64 -5.30 11.96
CA CYS A 91 -3.31 -6.20 12.91
C CYS A 91 -2.53 -6.40 14.22
N LYS A 92 -1.20 -6.44 14.16
CA LYS A 92 -0.36 -6.54 15.38
C LYS A 92 -0.44 -5.28 16.23
N VAL A 93 -0.47 -4.10 15.62
CA VAL A 93 -0.65 -2.82 16.33
C VAL A 93 -2.00 -2.80 17.03
N ASP A 94 -3.07 -3.11 16.31
CA ASP A 94 -4.43 -3.17 16.86
C ASP A 94 -4.49 -4.16 18.05
N ARG A 95 -3.94 -5.38 17.89
CA ARG A 95 -3.88 -6.38 18.96
C ARG A 95 -3.11 -5.89 20.20
N ILE A 96 -1.94 -5.29 20.02
CA ILE A 96 -1.13 -4.78 21.15
C ILE A 96 -1.89 -3.67 21.87
N ALA A 97 -2.53 -2.76 21.13
CA ALA A 97 -3.36 -1.70 21.72
C ALA A 97 -4.52 -2.27 22.54
N ASP A 98 -5.23 -3.27 22.00
CA ASP A 98 -6.33 -3.94 22.69
C ASP A 98 -5.87 -4.69 23.95
N GLU A 99 -4.73 -5.40 23.89
CA GLU A 99 -4.17 -6.13 25.04
C GLU A 99 -3.75 -5.19 26.18
N VAL A 100 -3.20 -4.02 25.85
CA VAL A 100 -2.85 -2.97 26.83
C VAL A 100 -4.11 -2.33 27.42
N ILE A 101 -5.09 -1.99 26.58
CA ILE A 101 -6.38 -1.42 27.03
C ILE A 101 -7.11 -2.41 27.96
N ALA A 102 -7.06 -3.71 27.65
CA ALA A 102 -7.64 -4.76 28.48
C ALA A 102 -6.87 -5.02 29.78
N GLY A 103 -5.68 -4.45 29.95
CA GLY A 103 -4.81 -4.68 31.10
C GLY A 103 -4.16 -6.07 31.14
N THR A 104 -4.24 -6.81 30.03
CA THR A 104 -3.59 -8.13 29.87
C THR A 104 -2.11 -8.01 29.48
N LEU A 105 -1.71 -6.86 28.97
CA LEU A 105 -0.32 -6.51 28.66
C LEU A 105 0.04 -5.20 29.37
N ASP A 106 1.20 -5.19 30.02
CA ASP A 106 1.73 -3.99 30.66
C ASP A 106 2.07 -2.91 29.62
N ILE A 107 1.92 -1.63 29.96
CA ILE A 107 2.01 -0.56 28.96
C ILE A 107 3.45 -0.35 28.48
N GLU A 108 4.44 -0.51 29.36
CA GLU A 108 5.85 -0.47 29.00
C GLU A 108 6.21 -1.65 28.09
N ASP A 109 5.65 -2.83 28.34
CA ASP A 109 5.78 -4.01 27.47
C ASP A 109 5.12 -3.80 26.11
N GLY A 110 3.90 -3.28 26.09
CA GLY A 110 3.19 -2.94 24.86
C GLY A 110 3.97 -1.92 24.01
N PHE A 111 4.54 -0.90 24.65
CA PHE A 111 5.39 0.09 23.99
C PHE A 111 6.65 -0.55 23.38
N ARG A 112 7.32 -1.45 24.12
CA ARG A 112 8.46 -2.22 23.59
C ARG A 112 8.06 -3.11 22.42
N GLN A 113 6.90 -3.77 22.49
CA GLN A 113 6.39 -4.59 21.39
C GLN A 113 6.11 -3.74 20.14
N LEU A 114 5.46 -2.58 20.27
CA LEU A 114 5.24 -1.66 19.15
C LEU A 114 6.55 -1.23 18.50
N GLN A 115 7.59 -0.91 19.30
CA GLN A 115 8.91 -0.56 18.77
C GLN A 115 9.59 -1.70 18.01
N SER A 116 9.33 -2.96 18.42
CA SER A 116 9.91 -4.13 17.77
C SER A 116 9.28 -4.46 16.40
N LEU A 117 8.12 -3.86 16.06
CA LEU A 117 7.44 -4.07 14.76
C LEU A 117 8.19 -3.48 13.55
N THR A 118 9.38 -2.91 13.75
CA THR A 118 10.23 -2.32 12.70
C THR A 118 11.08 -3.34 11.95
N THR A 119 10.96 -4.65 12.23
CA THR A 119 11.82 -5.69 11.63
C THR A 119 11.72 -5.68 10.10
N PRO A 120 12.82 -5.65 9.33
CA PRO A 120 12.77 -5.69 7.86
C PRO A 120 12.13 -7.01 7.36
N PRO A 121 11.50 -7.01 6.16
CA PRO A 121 10.95 -8.22 5.60
C PRO A 121 12.05 -9.29 5.41
N PRO A 122 11.73 -10.57 5.62
CA PRO A 122 12.70 -11.65 5.45
C PRO A 122 13.13 -11.77 3.99
N ARG A 123 14.35 -12.27 3.73
CA ARG A 123 14.91 -12.33 2.36
C ARG A 123 14.06 -13.13 1.36
N TRP A 124 13.32 -14.14 1.82
CA TRP A 124 12.43 -14.93 0.97
C TRP A 124 11.20 -14.15 0.47
N TRP A 125 10.87 -13.02 1.11
CA TRP A 125 9.73 -12.19 0.71
C TRP A 125 9.95 -11.53 -0.66
N TRP A 126 11.19 -11.20 -1.02
CA TRP A 126 11.50 -10.56 -2.30
C TRP A 126 11.10 -11.41 -3.52
N PRO A 127 11.56 -12.67 -3.68
CA PRO A 127 11.13 -13.49 -4.80
C PRO A 127 9.63 -13.83 -4.75
N ALA A 128 9.05 -13.97 -3.55
CA ALA A 128 7.60 -14.19 -3.40
C ALA A 128 6.79 -12.98 -3.89
N SER A 129 7.25 -11.76 -3.60
CA SER A 129 6.65 -10.52 -4.08
C SER A 129 6.72 -10.45 -5.61
N VAL A 130 7.89 -10.71 -6.21
CA VAL A 130 8.05 -10.73 -7.68
C VAL A 130 7.11 -11.74 -8.35
N ALA A 131 7.01 -12.96 -7.80
CA ALA A 131 6.07 -13.95 -8.29
C ALA A 131 4.60 -13.48 -8.15
N ALA A 132 4.28 -12.82 -7.03
CA ALA A 132 2.94 -12.28 -6.79
C ALA A 132 2.57 -11.19 -7.82
N PHE A 133 3.50 -10.34 -8.24
CA PHE A 133 3.25 -9.40 -9.34
C PHE A 133 2.86 -10.12 -10.64
N GLY A 134 3.59 -11.19 -11.00
CA GLY A 134 3.27 -12.01 -12.18
C GLY A 134 1.90 -12.67 -12.09
N ILE A 135 1.58 -13.28 -10.95
CA ILE A 135 0.29 -13.95 -10.74
C ILE A 135 -0.87 -12.94 -10.78
N ALA A 136 -0.71 -11.78 -10.13
CA ALA A 136 -1.71 -10.71 -10.15
C ALA A 136 -1.96 -10.21 -11.59
N ALA A 137 -0.90 -10.00 -12.36
CA ALA A 137 -1.01 -9.57 -13.76
C ALA A 137 -1.69 -10.63 -14.64
N ALA A 138 -1.29 -11.89 -14.52
CA ALA A 138 -1.94 -13.00 -15.23
C ALA A 138 -3.43 -13.10 -14.87
N MET A 139 -3.79 -12.88 -13.60
CA MET A 139 -5.18 -12.87 -13.15
C MET A 139 -5.99 -11.78 -13.83
N VAL A 140 -5.47 -10.56 -13.90
CA VAL A 140 -6.18 -9.45 -14.55
C VAL A 140 -6.34 -9.69 -16.05
N ALA A 141 -5.35 -10.31 -16.70
CA ALA A 141 -5.48 -10.66 -18.12
C ALA A 141 -6.65 -11.60 -18.38
N VAL A 142 -6.85 -12.60 -17.51
CA VAL A 142 -8.02 -13.49 -17.58
C VAL A 142 -9.33 -12.73 -17.33
N LEU A 143 -9.37 -11.87 -16.31
CA LEU A 143 -10.56 -11.06 -15.99
C LEU A 143 -10.97 -10.11 -17.13
N LEU A 144 -9.98 -9.61 -17.87
CA LEU A 144 -10.20 -8.77 -19.05
C LEU A 144 -10.42 -9.59 -20.33
N ARG A 145 -10.76 -10.88 -20.19
CA ARG A 145 -11.07 -11.82 -21.29
C ARG A 145 -9.91 -11.99 -22.28
N GLY A 146 -8.68 -12.01 -21.77
CA GLY A 146 -7.48 -12.32 -22.56
C GLY A 146 -7.41 -13.80 -22.98
N SER A 147 -6.62 -14.06 -24.01
CA SER A 147 -6.24 -15.40 -24.44
C SER A 147 -5.19 -16.04 -23.52
N TRP A 148 -4.87 -17.32 -23.74
CA TRP A 148 -3.79 -18.00 -23.03
C TRP A 148 -2.43 -17.30 -23.19
N PHE A 149 -2.17 -16.73 -24.37
CA PHE A 149 -0.94 -15.99 -24.62
C PHE A 149 -0.94 -14.62 -23.95
N ASP A 150 -2.10 -13.96 -23.86
CA ASP A 150 -2.23 -12.71 -23.10
C ASP A 150 -1.98 -12.94 -21.60
N LEU A 151 -2.48 -14.05 -21.05
CA LEU A 151 -2.22 -14.47 -19.67
C LEU A 151 -0.72 -14.64 -19.42
N LEU A 152 -0.03 -15.42 -20.26
CA LEU A 152 1.39 -15.69 -20.10
C LEU A 152 2.24 -14.42 -20.29
N ALA A 153 1.92 -13.60 -21.28
CA ALA A 153 2.60 -12.33 -21.54
C ALA A 153 2.40 -11.34 -20.38
N ALA A 154 1.18 -11.19 -19.88
CA ALA A 154 0.89 -10.34 -18.74
C ALA A 154 1.61 -10.83 -17.48
N GLY A 155 1.64 -12.16 -17.25
CA GLY A 155 2.37 -12.75 -16.13
C GLY A 155 3.87 -12.48 -16.21
N LEU A 156 4.48 -12.65 -17.39
CA LEU A 156 5.89 -12.32 -17.61
C LEU A 156 6.18 -10.83 -17.36
N ILE A 157 5.35 -9.95 -17.91
CA ILE A 157 5.47 -8.50 -17.71
C ILE A 157 5.32 -8.16 -16.22
N GLY A 158 4.38 -8.77 -15.52
CA GLY A 158 4.21 -8.63 -14.07
C GLY A 158 5.48 -9.01 -13.31
N VAL A 159 6.11 -10.15 -13.63
CA VAL A 159 7.39 -10.55 -13.03
C VAL A 159 8.49 -9.50 -13.29
N VAL A 160 8.61 -9.00 -14.52
CA VAL A 160 9.58 -7.95 -14.86
C VAL A 160 9.33 -6.68 -14.03
N ILE A 161 8.07 -6.26 -13.94
CA ILE A 161 7.69 -5.09 -13.14
C ILE A 161 7.99 -5.31 -11.66
N GLY A 162 7.63 -6.47 -11.11
CA GLY A 162 7.95 -6.84 -9.72
C GLY A 162 9.44 -6.75 -9.45
N GLN A 163 10.27 -7.24 -10.37
CA GLN A 163 11.73 -7.14 -10.27
C GLN A 163 12.22 -5.70 -10.30
N VAL A 164 11.67 -4.84 -11.17
CA VAL A 164 11.96 -3.40 -11.22
C VAL A 164 11.59 -2.75 -9.89
N THR A 165 10.39 -3.02 -9.36
CA THR A 165 9.92 -2.45 -8.09
C THR A 165 10.82 -2.84 -6.92
N VAL A 166 11.14 -4.12 -6.77
CA VAL A 166 12.04 -4.62 -5.72
C VAL A 166 13.44 -4.02 -5.83
N SER A 167 14.00 -3.95 -7.05
CA SER A 167 15.34 -3.40 -7.27
C SER A 167 15.40 -1.88 -7.04
N SER A 168 14.28 -1.18 -7.23
CA SER A 168 14.16 0.27 -7.04
C SER A 168 14.04 0.68 -5.58
N ALA A 169 13.57 -0.22 -4.70
CA ALA A 169 13.32 0.07 -3.28
C ALA A 169 14.56 0.58 -2.53
N SER A 170 15.76 0.17 -2.93
CA SER A 170 17.03 0.60 -2.33
C SER A 170 17.66 1.85 -3.00
N ARG A 171 17.03 2.38 -4.06
CA ARG A 171 17.61 3.42 -4.94
C ARG A 171 16.63 4.58 -5.14
N PRO A 172 16.72 5.67 -4.35
CA PRO A 172 15.74 6.77 -4.36
C PRO A 172 15.48 7.37 -5.75
N ARG A 173 16.52 7.57 -6.56
CA ARG A 173 16.39 8.11 -7.92
C ARG A 173 15.61 7.17 -8.84
N LEU A 174 15.83 5.87 -8.70
CA LEU A 174 15.14 4.86 -9.53
C LEU A 174 13.69 4.69 -9.08
N ALA A 175 13.42 4.75 -7.77
CA ALA A 175 12.06 4.67 -7.23
C ALA A 175 11.12 5.72 -7.84
N VAL A 176 11.57 6.97 -7.99
CA VAL A 176 10.76 8.06 -8.56
C VAL A 176 10.34 7.80 -10.02
N ALA A 177 11.24 7.20 -10.80
CA ALA A 177 11.03 6.91 -12.23
C ALA A 177 10.51 5.49 -12.50
N SER A 178 10.46 4.63 -11.47
CA SER A 178 10.18 3.20 -11.62
C SER A 178 8.84 2.92 -12.29
N GLU A 179 7.80 3.70 -11.99
CA GLU A 179 6.47 3.59 -12.61
C GLU A 179 6.51 3.83 -14.12
N ALA A 180 7.20 4.89 -14.56
CA ALA A 180 7.34 5.19 -15.98
C ALA A 180 8.20 4.15 -16.71
N ILE A 181 9.29 3.69 -16.08
CA ILE A 181 10.16 2.64 -16.64
C ILE A 181 9.41 1.32 -16.76
N ALA A 182 8.65 0.94 -15.73
CA ALA A 182 7.83 -0.27 -15.73
C ALA A 182 6.77 -0.24 -16.84
N ALA A 183 6.07 0.87 -17.01
CA ALA A 183 5.10 1.04 -18.09
C ALA A 183 5.74 1.00 -19.48
N LEU A 184 6.90 1.63 -19.65
CA LEU A 184 7.70 1.56 -20.87
C LEU A 184 8.07 0.11 -21.21
N LEU A 185 8.65 -0.61 -20.25
CA LEU A 185 9.05 -2.01 -20.43
C LEU A 185 7.85 -2.91 -20.72
N ALA A 186 6.72 -2.72 -20.02
CA ALA A 186 5.49 -3.46 -20.26
C ALA A 186 5.03 -3.33 -21.72
N THR A 187 4.98 -2.10 -22.23
CA THR A 187 4.58 -1.83 -23.62
C THR A 187 5.58 -2.43 -24.61
N LEU A 188 6.89 -2.25 -24.40
CA LEU A 188 7.92 -2.80 -25.29
C LEU A 188 7.90 -4.33 -25.35
N ILE A 189 7.76 -4.99 -24.19
CA ILE A 189 7.69 -6.46 -24.11
C ILE A 189 6.40 -6.96 -24.78
N ALA A 190 5.25 -6.36 -24.48
CA ALA A 190 3.98 -6.73 -25.11
C ALA A 190 4.03 -6.54 -26.63
N GLY A 191 4.61 -5.42 -27.09
CA GLY A 191 4.81 -5.13 -28.51
C GLY A 191 5.74 -6.14 -29.18
N ALA A 192 6.89 -6.46 -28.58
CA ALA A 192 7.83 -7.44 -29.10
C ALA A 192 7.19 -8.83 -29.26
N ILE A 193 6.47 -9.30 -28.23
CA ILE A 193 5.77 -10.59 -28.29
C ILE A 193 4.70 -10.56 -29.39
N SER A 194 3.93 -9.46 -29.47
CA SER A 194 2.85 -9.29 -30.46
C SER A 194 3.35 -9.21 -31.91
N ALA A 195 4.56 -8.68 -32.12
CA ALA A 195 5.15 -8.47 -33.44
C ALA A 195 5.96 -9.69 -33.94
N PHE A 196 6.55 -10.48 -33.04
CA PHE A 196 7.49 -11.55 -33.45
C PHE A 196 7.09 -12.96 -33.02
N ILE A 197 6.17 -13.13 -32.08
CA ILE A 197 5.87 -14.44 -31.48
C ILE A 197 4.41 -14.84 -31.72
N VAL A 198 3.46 -14.04 -31.25
CA VAL A 198 2.03 -14.39 -31.28
C VAL A 198 1.15 -13.13 -31.18
N PRO A 199 0.02 -13.02 -31.89
CA PRO A 199 -0.88 -11.88 -31.75
C PRO A 199 -1.39 -11.73 -30.31
N LEU A 200 -1.16 -10.54 -29.72
CA LEU A 200 -1.63 -10.21 -28.38
C LEU A 200 -2.65 -9.06 -28.38
N ALA A 201 -3.57 -9.08 -27.42
CA ALA A 201 -4.37 -7.91 -27.07
C ALA A 201 -3.51 -6.93 -26.26
N ILE A 202 -2.62 -6.17 -26.92
CA ILE A 202 -1.60 -5.32 -26.28
C ILE A 202 -2.18 -4.44 -25.17
N LYS A 203 -3.32 -3.78 -25.41
CA LYS A 203 -3.98 -2.92 -24.40
C LYS A 203 -4.32 -3.70 -23.13
N THR A 204 -4.92 -4.89 -23.30
CA THR A 204 -5.27 -5.78 -22.19
C THR A 204 -4.04 -6.26 -21.45
N VAL A 205 -3.01 -6.71 -22.18
CA VAL A 205 -1.76 -7.24 -21.60
C VAL A 205 -1.02 -6.16 -20.80
N VAL A 206 -0.89 -4.95 -21.36
CA VAL A 206 -0.19 -3.84 -20.68
C VAL A 206 -0.95 -3.37 -19.44
N ILE A 207 -2.27 -3.18 -19.52
CA ILE A 207 -3.09 -2.83 -18.35
C ILE A 207 -2.97 -3.90 -17.26
N SER A 208 -3.01 -5.17 -17.65
CA SER A 208 -2.90 -6.30 -16.73
C SER A 208 -1.52 -6.35 -16.06
N GLY A 209 -0.45 -6.17 -16.82
CA GLY A 209 0.93 -6.09 -16.31
C GLY A 209 1.10 -4.98 -15.27
N LEU A 210 0.48 -3.83 -15.49
CA LEU A 210 0.62 -2.65 -14.63
C LEU A 210 -0.33 -2.62 -13.42
N ILE A 211 -1.19 -3.64 -13.23
CA ILE A 211 -2.25 -3.59 -12.21
C ILE A 211 -1.72 -3.28 -10.81
N VAL A 212 -0.59 -3.89 -10.43
CA VAL A 212 -0.04 -3.74 -9.07
C VAL A 212 0.53 -2.34 -8.84
N LEU A 213 0.96 -1.65 -9.90
CA LEU A 213 1.41 -0.26 -9.82
C LEU A 213 0.26 0.74 -9.84
N MET A 214 -0.96 0.32 -10.16
CA MET A 214 -2.09 1.22 -10.15
C MET A 214 -2.39 1.67 -8.72
N PRO A 215 -2.50 2.99 -8.45
CA PRO A 215 -2.64 3.53 -7.10
C PRO A 215 -4.08 3.42 -6.57
N GLY A 216 -4.70 2.25 -6.72
CA GLY A 216 -6.11 2.01 -6.39
C GLY A 216 -6.44 2.31 -4.93
N LEU A 217 -5.68 1.73 -3.99
CA LEU A 217 -5.86 1.99 -2.55
C LEU A 217 -5.62 3.45 -2.18
N ALA A 218 -4.61 4.10 -2.78
CA ALA A 218 -4.33 5.51 -2.52
C ALA A 218 -5.48 6.41 -3.01
N LEU A 219 -6.04 6.11 -4.19
CA LEU A 219 -7.20 6.82 -4.74
C LEU A 219 -8.45 6.61 -3.86
N THR A 220 -8.75 5.37 -3.47
CA THR A 220 -9.88 5.07 -2.58
C THR A 220 -9.73 5.79 -1.23
N ASN A 221 -8.54 5.76 -0.64
CA ASN A 221 -8.26 6.46 0.61
C ASN A 221 -8.36 7.97 0.47
N ALA A 222 -7.89 8.53 -0.65
CA ALA A 222 -7.98 9.95 -0.92
C ALA A 222 -9.44 10.43 -0.98
N VAL A 223 -10.31 9.71 -1.72
CA VAL A 223 -11.75 10.01 -1.80
C VAL A 223 -12.39 9.91 -0.42
N ARG A 224 -12.09 8.85 0.34
CA ARG A 224 -12.60 8.69 1.70
C ARG A 224 -12.18 9.85 2.60
N GLU A 225 -10.91 10.24 2.55
CA GLU A 225 -10.38 11.34 3.36
C GLU A 225 -11.03 12.67 3.02
N ILE A 226 -11.21 12.98 1.72
CA ILE A 226 -11.93 14.17 1.25
C ILE A 226 -13.39 14.14 1.73
N SER A 227 -14.09 13.01 1.59
CA SER A 227 -15.50 12.92 1.99
C SER A 227 -15.67 13.12 3.50
N THR A 228 -14.70 12.68 4.29
CA THR A 228 -14.66 12.86 5.75
C THR A 228 -14.00 14.17 6.20
N GLN A 229 -13.77 15.12 5.29
CA GLN A 229 -13.17 16.45 5.59
C GLN A 229 -11.71 16.45 6.06
N HIS A 230 -10.96 15.35 5.88
CA HIS A 230 -9.49 15.35 6.03
C HIS A 230 -8.84 15.88 4.75
N LEU A 231 -9.13 17.14 4.42
CA LEU A 231 -8.85 17.74 3.10
C LEU A 231 -7.36 17.73 2.74
N VAL A 232 -6.47 18.09 3.67
CA VAL A 232 -5.02 18.10 3.43
C VAL A 232 -4.50 16.70 3.10
N SER A 233 -4.93 15.69 3.85
CA SER A 233 -4.50 14.31 3.62
C SER A 233 -5.06 13.75 2.32
N GLY A 234 -6.36 13.95 2.09
CA GLY A 234 -7.04 13.46 0.90
C GLY A 234 -6.52 14.09 -0.39
N THR A 235 -6.30 15.40 -0.42
CA THR A 235 -5.75 16.10 -1.59
C THR A 235 -4.30 15.68 -1.88
N ALA A 236 -3.46 15.52 -0.85
CA ALA A 236 -2.09 15.05 -1.02
C ALA A 236 -2.02 13.60 -1.55
N ARG A 237 -2.83 12.68 -1.02
CA ARG A 237 -2.93 11.30 -1.54
C ARG A 237 -3.49 11.27 -2.97
N LEU A 238 -4.49 12.09 -3.27
CA LEU A 238 -5.05 12.21 -4.62
C LEU A 238 -3.99 12.70 -5.62
N ALA A 239 -3.26 13.76 -5.28
CA ALA A 239 -2.20 14.29 -6.12
C ALA A 239 -1.08 13.25 -6.37
N GLY A 240 -0.70 12.50 -5.33
CA GLY A 240 0.24 11.38 -5.45
C GLY A 240 -0.27 10.30 -6.42
N ALA A 241 -1.52 9.85 -6.25
CA ALA A 241 -2.14 8.85 -7.13
C ALA A 241 -2.22 9.33 -8.59
N LEU A 242 -2.61 10.58 -8.83
CA LEU A 242 -2.64 11.17 -10.17
C LEU A 242 -1.24 11.27 -10.78
N SER A 243 -0.22 11.60 -9.99
CA SER A 243 1.19 11.61 -10.44
C SER A 243 1.65 10.23 -10.89
N SER A 244 1.33 9.18 -10.12
CA SER A 244 1.61 7.79 -10.51
C SER A 244 0.93 7.41 -11.83
N LEU A 245 -0.37 7.72 -11.98
CA LEU A 245 -1.10 7.48 -13.23
C LEU A 245 -0.50 8.22 -14.42
N LEU A 246 -0.05 9.47 -14.22
CA LEU A 246 0.61 10.25 -15.27
C LEU A 246 1.92 9.61 -15.71
N LYS A 247 2.75 9.13 -14.78
CA LYS A 247 4.01 8.44 -15.11
C LYS A 247 3.77 7.12 -15.84
N LEU A 248 2.80 6.32 -15.39
CA LEU A 248 2.40 5.09 -16.08
C LEU A 248 1.92 5.39 -17.50
N THR A 249 1.11 6.43 -17.67
CA THR A 249 0.63 6.88 -18.98
C THR A 249 1.79 7.31 -19.87
N PHE A 250 2.70 8.14 -19.34
CA PHE A 250 3.89 8.59 -20.06
C PHE A 250 4.75 7.43 -20.52
N GLY A 251 5.07 6.47 -19.63
CA GLY A 251 5.86 5.29 -19.99
C GLY A 251 5.17 4.43 -21.06
N THR A 252 3.86 4.24 -20.93
CA THR A 252 3.07 3.49 -21.92
C THR A 252 3.11 4.13 -23.29
N LEU A 253 2.89 5.46 -23.37
CA LEU A 253 2.90 6.22 -24.62
C LEU A 253 4.30 6.28 -25.24
N ALA A 254 5.35 6.50 -24.42
CA ALA A 254 6.72 6.48 -24.90
C ALA A 254 7.08 5.12 -25.51
N GLY A 255 6.65 4.02 -24.86
CA GLY A 255 6.80 2.68 -25.42
C GLY A 255 6.08 2.51 -26.74
N ALA A 256 4.84 2.96 -26.86
CA ALA A 256 4.07 2.88 -28.11
C ALA A 256 4.76 3.64 -29.25
N GLN A 257 5.26 4.86 -28.99
CA GLN A 257 6.00 5.64 -29.98
C GLN A 257 7.29 4.94 -30.44
N ILE A 258 8.02 4.29 -29.53
CA ILE A 258 9.20 3.51 -29.89
C ILE A 258 8.82 2.32 -30.79
N LEU A 259 7.73 1.60 -30.48
CA LEU A 259 7.24 0.51 -31.32
C LEU A 259 6.88 0.98 -32.73
N ASP A 260 6.20 2.13 -32.83
CA ASP A 260 5.82 2.74 -34.11
C ASP A 260 7.06 3.11 -34.94
N VAL A 261 8.07 3.73 -34.33
CA VAL A 261 9.34 4.08 -35.00
C VAL A 261 10.11 2.84 -35.45
N LEU A 262 10.06 1.76 -34.67
CA LEU A 262 10.68 0.48 -35.03
C LEU A 262 9.88 -0.30 -36.08
N GLY A 263 8.68 0.14 -36.44
CA GLY A 263 7.79 -0.54 -37.39
C GLY A 263 7.25 -1.88 -36.86
N TRP A 264 7.16 -2.05 -35.54
CA TRP A 264 6.66 -3.28 -34.93
C TRP A 264 5.13 -3.29 -34.96
N HIS A 265 4.57 -3.86 -36.03
CA HIS A 265 3.14 -4.05 -36.18
C HIS A 265 2.67 -5.39 -35.61
N THR A 266 1.43 -5.44 -35.11
CA THR A 266 0.83 -6.66 -34.56
C THR A 266 0.64 -7.72 -35.64
N LEU A 267 0.97 -8.98 -35.32
CA LEU A 267 0.87 -10.13 -36.23
C LEU A 267 -0.57 -10.50 -36.66
N GLY A 268 -1.61 -9.87 -36.11
CA GLY A 268 -2.99 -10.13 -36.49
C GLY A 268 -4.01 -9.73 -35.42
N ALA A 269 -5.23 -10.23 -35.56
CA ALA A 269 -6.28 -10.03 -34.57
C ALA A 269 -5.97 -10.81 -33.27
N PRO A 270 -6.42 -10.34 -32.10
CA PRO A 270 -6.26 -11.06 -30.84
C PRO A 270 -6.89 -12.46 -30.89
N LEU A 271 -6.26 -13.40 -30.19
CA LEU A 271 -6.74 -14.77 -30.08
C LEU A 271 -7.98 -14.88 -29.20
N ALA A 272 -8.68 -16.01 -29.31
CA ALA A 272 -9.85 -16.30 -28.51
C ALA A 272 -9.53 -16.29 -27.00
N ALA A 273 -10.47 -15.77 -26.21
CA ALA A 273 -10.36 -15.70 -24.76
C ALA A 273 -10.22 -17.09 -24.13
N VAL A 274 -9.56 -17.14 -22.96
CA VAL A 274 -9.49 -18.37 -22.18
C VAL A 274 -10.90 -18.88 -21.82
N PRO A 275 -11.08 -20.21 -21.69
CA PRO A 275 -12.35 -20.77 -21.23
C PRO A 275 -12.72 -20.27 -19.82
N GLY A 276 -14.01 -20.06 -19.57
CA GLY A 276 -14.49 -19.52 -18.28
C GLY A 276 -14.14 -20.34 -17.04
N TRP A 277 -13.86 -21.65 -17.18
CA TRP A 277 -13.42 -22.49 -16.06
C TRP A 277 -12.03 -22.11 -15.52
N VAL A 278 -11.23 -21.38 -16.30
CA VAL A 278 -9.90 -20.88 -15.91
C VAL A 278 -10.02 -19.69 -14.96
N GLU A 279 -11.14 -18.96 -14.97
CA GLU A 279 -11.34 -17.76 -14.14
C GLU A 279 -11.24 -18.07 -12.64
N ILE A 280 -11.90 -19.14 -12.19
CA ILE A 280 -11.95 -19.53 -10.77
C ILE A 280 -10.57 -19.83 -10.18
N PRO A 281 -9.76 -20.77 -10.72
CA PRO A 281 -8.45 -21.07 -10.15
C PRO A 281 -7.50 -19.87 -10.21
N VAL A 282 -7.56 -19.08 -11.27
CA VAL A 282 -6.72 -17.89 -11.44
C VAL A 282 -7.11 -16.79 -10.45
N LEU A 283 -8.40 -16.60 -10.18
CA LEU A 283 -8.90 -15.68 -9.14
C LEU A 283 -8.43 -16.08 -7.73
N LEU A 284 -8.45 -17.38 -7.42
CA LEU A 284 -7.95 -17.87 -6.14
C LEU A 284 -6.45 -17.60 -5.97
N LEU A 285 -5.65 -17.90 -7.00
CA LEU A 285 -4.22 -17.62 -7.01
C LEU A 285 -3.93 -16.11 -6.95
N GLY A 286 -4.68 -15.30 -7.70
CA GLY A 286 -4.58 -13.86 -7.68
C GLY A 286 -4.93 -13.26 -6.31
N THR A 287 -5.95 -13.78 -5.63
CA THR A 287 -6.29 -13.37 -4.26
C THR A 287 -5.13 -13.65 -3.30
N ALA A 288 -4.53 -14.84 -3.39
CA ALA A 288 -3.34 -15.17 -2.60
C ALA A 288 -2.15 -14.23 -2.91
N SER A 289 -1.96 -13.87 -4.18
CA SER A 289 -0.91 -12.93 -4.59
C SER A 289 -1.09 -11.53 -3.99
N PHE A 290 -2.31 -10.99 -3.96
CA PHE A 290 -2.60 -9.73 -3.28
C PHE A 290 -2.40 -9.82 -1.76
N GLY A 291 -2.64 -10.99 -1.17
CA GLY A 291 -2.28 -11.27 0.22
C GLY A 291 -0.78 -11.11 0.48
N VAL A 292 0.07 -11.61 -0.42
CA VAL A 292 1.54 -11.42 -0.34
C VAL A 292 1.92 -9.96 -0.55
N LEU A 293 1.36 -9.29 -1.56
CA LEU A 293 1.66 -7.90 -1.92
C LEU A 293 1.30 -6.91 -0.80
N PHE A 294 0.14 -7.09 -0.15
CA PHE A 294 -0.28 -6.28 0.99
C PHE A 294 0.25 -6.77 2.34
N GLN A 295 1.11 -7.81 2.33
CA GLN A 295 1.69 -8.41 3.53
C GLN A 295 0.61 -8.78 4.55
N ALA A 296 -0.45 -9.44 4.10
CA ALA A 296 -1.51 -9.96 4.96
C ALA A 296 -0.95 -10.98 5.96
N ALA A 297 -1.54 -11.03 7.16
CA ALA A 297 -1.14 -12.02 8.15
C ALA A 297 -1.41 -13.43 7.61
N PRO A 298 -0.47 -14.38 7.71
CA PRO A 298 -0.79 -15.78 7.48
C PRO A 298 -1.88 -16.19 8.49
N ARG A 299 -2.96 -16.80 7.99
CA ARG A 299 -4.00 -17.39 8.84
C ARG A 299 -3.47 -18.63 9.54
#